data_AF-A0A1G2ZSD5-F1
#
_entry.id   AF-A0A1G2ZSD5-F1
#
_cell.length_a   1.000
_cell.length_b   1.000
_cell.length_c   1.000
_cell.angle_alpha   90.00
_cell.angle_beta   90.00
_cell.angle_gamma   90.00
#
_symmetry.space_group_name_H-M   'P 1'
#
loop_
_entity.id
_entity.type
_entity.pdbx_description
1 polymer ?
#
loop_
_entity_poly.entity_id
_entity_poly.type
_entity_poly.pdbx_seq_one_letter_code
_entity_poly.pdbx_strand_id
1 'polypeptide(L)' 'MMTHGKSPGNAKKVAQLESSLAGLLAEALKRGFFGTAAIELSIQDGTIQHIRQTLERIER' A
#
# COMPACT_ATOMS: atom_id res chain seq x y z
N MET A 1 -7.63 -15.10 -8.50
CA MET A 1 -6.38 -15.42 -7.78
C MET A 1 -5.25 -14.70 -8.50
N MET A 2 -4.75 -13.59 -7.95
CA MET A 2 -3.66 -12.84 -8.60
C MET A 2 -2.35 -13.62 -8.44
N THR A 3 -1.83 -14.14 -9.54
CA THR A 3 -0.54 -14.83 -9.57
C THR A 3 0.56 -13.79 -9.57
N HIS A 4 0.98 -13.32 -8.39
CA HIS A 4 2.24 -12.60 -8.26
C HIS A 4 3.35 -13.52 -8.77
N GLY A 5 4.08 -13.10 -9.81
CA GLY A 5 5.22 -13.86 -10.33
C GLY A 5 6.12 -14.25 -9.17
N LYS A 6 6.32 -15.55 -8.94
CA LYS A 6 6.92 -16.13 -7.73
C LYS A 6 8.44 -15.92 -7.67
N SER A 7 8.92 -14.69 -7.76
CA SER A 7 10.31 -14.38 -7.43
C SER A 7 10.41 -14.10 -5.92
N PRO A 8 11.53 -14.45 -5.27
CA PRO A 8 11.78 -14.06 -3.87
C PRO A 8 11.70 -12.54 -3.66
N GLY A 9 12.08 -11.75 -4.68
CA GLY A 9 11.96 -10.29 -4.66
C GLY A 9 10.51 -9.81 -4.61
N ASN A 10 9.61 -10.45 -5.36
CA ASN A 10 8.19 -10.12 -5.34
C ASN A 10 7.54 -10.50 -4.00
N ALA A 11 7.90 -11.65 -3.44
CA ALA A 11 7.43 -12.05 -2.12
C ALA A 11 7.85 -11.06 -1.02
N LYS A 12 9.10 -10.56 -1.06
CA LYS A 12 9.58 -9.54 -0.13
C LYS A 12 8.82 -8.22 -0.26
N LYS A 13 8.53 -7.78 -1.49
CA LYS A 13 7.73 -6.57 -1.76
C LYS A 13 6.30 -6.71 -1.21
N VAL A 14 5.69 -7.88 -1.38
CA VAL A 14 4.35 -8.16 -0.82
C VAL A 14 4.37 -8.12 0.71
N ALA A 15 5.31 -8.79 1.36
CA ALA A 15 5.42 -8.78 2.82
C ALA A 15 5.65 -7.35 3.38
N GLN A 16 6.46 -6.54 2.68
CA GLN A 16 6.70 -5.15 3.06
C GLN A 16 5.44 -4.28 2.94
N LEU A 17 4.62 -4.52 1.91
CA LEU A 17 3.34 -3.85 1.73
C LEU A 17 2.36 -4.22 2.86
N GLU A 18 2.20 -5.51 3.15
CA GLU A 18 1.32 -6.01 4.21
C GLU A 18 1.69 -5.43 5.58
N SER A 19 2.98 -5.42 5.91
CA SER A 19 3.48 -4.82 7.16
C SER A 19 3.22 -3.32 7.25
N SER A 20 3.33 -2.60 6.13
CA SER A 20 3.09 -1.14 6.10
C SER A 20 1.61 -0.81 6.29
N LEU A 21 0.72 -1.57 5.65
CA LEU A 21 -0.73 -1.49 5.84
C LEU A 21 -1.13 -1.77 7.29
N ALA A 22 -0.58 -2.84 7.88
CA ALA A 22 -0.86 -3.20 9.27
C ALA A 22 -0.44 -2.11 10.26
N GLY A 23 0.73 -1.49 10.05
CA GLY A 23 1.20 -0.37 10.88
C GLY A 23 0.29 0.85 10.77
N LEU A 24 -0.10 1.22 9.55
CA LEU A 24 -0.97 2.39 9.32
C LEU A 24 -2.37 2.21 9.93
N LEU A 25 -2.92 1.00 9.84
CA LEU A 25 -4.17 0.65 10.49
C LEU A 25 -4.05 0.70 12.02
N ALA A 26 -2.94 0.21 12.59
CA ALA A 26 -2.71 0.28 14.02
C ALA A 26 -2.67 1.72 14.55
N GLU A 27 -2.07 2.65 13.79
CA GLU A 27 -2.09 4.09 14.11
C GLU A 27 -3.51 4.69 14.04
N ALA A 28 -4.27 4.36 13.00
CA ALA A 28 -5.65 4.83 12.85
C ALA A 28 -6.60 4.27 13.92
N LEU A 29 -6.32 3.07 14.44
CA LEU A 29 -7.11 2.45 15.50
C LEU A 29 -6.73 2.91 16.90
N LYS A 30 -5.70 3.76 17.05
CA LYS A 30 -5.36 4.33 18.37
C LYS A 30 -6.54 5.14 18.88
N ARG A 31 -6.87 4.93 20.16
CA ARG A 31 -7.91 5.70 20.85
C ARG A 31 -7.59 7.19 20.74
N GLY A 32 -8.57 7.97 20.26
CA GLY A 32 -8.43 9.42 20.07
C GLY A 32 -8.00 9.85 18.67
N PHE A 33 -7.82 8.91 17.74
CA PHE A 33 -7.68 9.24 16.32
C PHE A 33 -9.08 9.46 15.69
N PHE A 34 -9.27 10.63 15.07
CA PHE A 34 -10.53 11.02 14.39
C PHE A 34 -10.28 11.49 12.95
N GLY A 35 -9.14 11.13 12.37
CA GLY A 35 -8.70 11.59 11.05
C GLY A 35 -8.75 10.50 9.99
N THR A 36 -8.07 10.75 8.88
CA THR A 36 -7.89 9.79 7.79
C THR A 36 -6.43 9.38 7.73
N ALA A 37 -6.16 8.08 7.65
CA ALA A 37 -4.84 7.54 7.38
C ALA A 37 -4.80 7.05 5.94
N ALA A 38 -3.81 7.49 5.16
CA ALA A 38 -3.64 7.11 3.77
C ALA A 38 -2.28 6.43 3.58
N ILE A 39 -2.25 5.41 2.72
CA ILE A 39 -1.01 4.77 2.27
C ILE A 39 -0.89 4.96 0.76
N GLU A 40 0.19 5.61 0.32
CA GLU A 40 0.53 5.70 -1.11
C GLU A 40 1.55 4.60 -1.44
N LEU A 41 1.18 3.68 -2.32
CA LEU A 41 2.08 2.66 -2.85
C LEU A 41 2.48 3.01 -4.27
N SER A 42 3.79 3.20 -4.49
CA SER A 42 4.37 3.31 -5.82
C SER A 42 5.18 2.06 -6.14
N ILE A 43 4.75 1.29 -7.15
CA ILE A 43 5.47 0.10 -7.63
C ILE A 43 6.13 0.45 -8.95
N GLN A 44 7.46 0.35 -8.98
CA GLN A 44 8.24 0.49 -10.20
C GLN A 44 8.66 -0.89 -10.72
N ASP A 45 8.35 -1.14 -11.99
CA ASP A 45 8.81 -2.31 -12.75
C ASP A 45 9.46 -1.83 -14.06
N GLY A 46 10.76 -1.55 -14.01
CA GLY A 46 11.56 -1.10 -15.15
C GLY A 46 11.97 0.38 -15.17
N THR A 47 12.87 0.69 -16.10
CA THR A 47 13.42 2.04 -16.36
C THR A 47 12.57 2.77 -17.39
N ILE A 48 12.04 3.95 -17.01
CA ILE A 48 11.68 5.13 -17.83
C ILE A 48 10.24 5.64 -17.63
N GLN A 49 9.24 4.83 -17.23
CA GLN A 49 7.86 5.35 -17.12
C GLN A 49 7.18 5.08 -15.77
N HIS A 50 6.54 6.12 -15.25
CA HIS A 50 5.68 6.09 -14.06
C HIS A 50 4.23 6.34 -14.50
N ILE A 51 3.36 5.36 -14.28
CA ILE A 51 1.91 5.58 -14.30
C ILE A 51 1.48 5.67 -12.84
N ARG A 52 1.01 6.84 -12.42
CA ARG A 52 0.41 7.06 -11.09
C ARG A 52 -1.08 7.29 -11.28
N GLN A 53 -1.90 6.36 -10.80
CA GLN A 53 -3.34 6.51 -10.75
C GLN A 53 -3.76 6.52 -9.27
N THR A 54 -4.25 7.66 -8.80
CA THR A 54 -4.81 7.80 -7.45
C THR A 54 -6.32 7.83 -7.58
N LEU A 55 -7.00 6.86 -6.95
CA LEU A 55 -8.45 6.83 -6.84
C LEU A 55 -8.82 7.11 -5.38
N GLU A 56 -9.35 8.29 -5.11
CA GLU A 56 -9.87 8.66 -3.79
C GLU A 56 -11.40 8.75 -3.85
N ARG A 57 -12.06 8.07 -2.90
CA ARG A 57 -13.49 8.21 -2.63
C ARG A 57 -13.64 8.64 -1.18
N ILE A 58 -14.04 9.89 -0.98
CA ILE A 58 -14.30 10.48 0.33
C ILE A 58 -15.81 10.54 0.49
N GLU A 59 -16.35 9.77 1.45
CA GLU A 59 -17.78 9.80 1.80
C GLU A 59 -17.96 10.51 3.15
N ARG A 60 -19.08 11.24 3.26
CA ARG A 60 -19.39 12.13 4.38
C ARG A 60 -20.38 11.48 5.34
#